data_AF-A0A3D2CS32-F1
#
_entry.id   AF-A0A3D2CS32-F1
#
_cell.length_a   1.000
_cell.length_b   1.000
_cell.length_c   1.000
_cell.angle_alpha   90.00
_cell.angle_beta   90.00
_cell.angle_gamma   90.00
#
_symmetry.space_group_name_H-M   'P 1'
#
loop_
_entity.id
_entity.type
_entity.pdbx_description
1 polymer ?
#
loop_
_entity_poly.entity_id
_entity_poly.type
_entity_poly.pdbx_seq_one_letter_code
_entity_poly.pdbx_strand_id
1 'polypeptide(L)'
;MSESYLEIELDQQPIELCKLLKIANLVAGGGEAKVVISEGYVLLNGEVEYQKRKKVYDNDIVEFNGETLQIIVNENLENEFNADKIEKPTETKSMASFAPKQEQMVKPVKKSAVISNDESTAKKGKRKPISF
;
A
#
# COMPACT_ATOMS: atom_id res chain seq x y z
N MET A 1 -15.62 16.31 25.53
CA MET A 1 -16.03 15.52 24.36
C MET A 1 -15.51 14.12 24.63
N SER A 2 -16.38 13.11 24.58
CA SER A 2 -15.96 11.73 24.83
C SER A 2 -15.46 11.17 23.50
N GLU A 3 -14.14 11.11 23.34
CA GLU A 3 -13.52 10.35 22.25
C GLU A 3 -13.98 8.89 22.38
N SER A 4 -14.57 8.34 21.32
CA SER A 4 -15.03 6.94 21.30
C SER A 4 -13.96 6.09 20.63
N TYR A 5 -13.29 5.24 21.39
CA TYR A 5 -12.26 4.34 20.88
C TYR A 5 -12.84 2.94 20.67
N LEU A 6 -12.43 2.28 19.59
CA LEU A 6 -12.64 0.84 19.41
C LEU A 6 -11.42 0.10 19.95
N GLU A 7 -11.64 -0.78 20.90
CA GLU A 7 -10.55 -1.56 21.51
C GLU A 7 -10.23 -2.79 20.66
N ILE A 8 -8.94 -2.98 20.34
CA ILE A 8 -8.44 -4.16 19.63
C ILE A 8 -7.53 -4.92 20.56
N GLU A 9 -7.99 -6.10 20.99
CA GLU A 9 -7.19 -7.04 21.76
C GLU A 9 -6.22 -7.79 20.85
N LEU A 10 -4.94 -7.78 21.22
CA LEU A 10 -3.88 -8.53 20.55
C LEU A 10 -3.21 -9.51 21.51
N ASP A 11 -2.96 -10.71 21.00
CA ASP A 11 -2.26 -11.76 21.73
C ASP A 11 -0.74 -11.53 21.78
N GLN A 12 -0.18 -10.82 20.80
CA GLN A 12 1.26 -10.70 20.60
C GLN A 12 1.64 -9.30 20.10
N GLN A 13 2.73 -8.75 20.65
CA GLN A 13 3.37 -7.53 20.18
C GLN A 13 4.86 -7.76 19.90
N PRO A 14 5.50 -7.03 18.98
CA PRO A 14 4.95 -5.94 18.15
C PRO A 14 4.12 -6.44 16.96
N ILE A 15 3.09 -5.69 16.59
CA ILE A 15 2.32 -5.93 15.37
C ILE A 15 2.66 -4.91 14.28
N GLU A 16 2.55 -5.30 13.01
CA GLU A 16 2.71 -4.37 11.90
C GLU A 16 1.41 -3.59 11.63
N LEU A 17 1.50 -2.28 11.38
CA LEU A 17 0.35 -1.41 11.08
C LEU A 17 -0.55 -1.95 9.95
N CYS A 18 0.04 -2.43 8.85
CA CYS A 18 -0.72 -3.04 7.76
C CYS A 18 -1.50 -4.29 8.18
N LYS A 19 -0.95 -5.09 9.11
CA LYS A 19 -1.62 -6.28 9.63
C LYS A 19 -2.74 -5.89 10.58
N LEU A 20 -2.52 -4.86 11.39
CA LEU A 20 -3.51 -4.32 12.32
C LEU A 20 -4.77 -3.84 11.60
N LEU A 21 -4.65 -3.03 10.54
CA LEU A 21 -5.79 -2.56 9.74
C LEU A 21 -6.64 -3.72 9.18
N LYS A 22 -5.99 -4.83 8.83
CA LYS A 22 -6.68 -6.02 8.34
C LYS A 22 -7.42 -6.75 9.47
N ILE A 23 -6.81 -6.90 10.64
CA ILE A 23 -7.44 -7.55 11.81
C ILE A 23 -8.63 -6.73 12.30
N ALA A 24 -8.51 -5.40 12.27
CA ALA A 24 -9.56 -4.45 12.59
C ALA A 24 -10.72 -4.44 11.57
N ASN A 25 -10.63 -5.18 10.46
CA ASN A 25 -11.59 -5.16 9.34
C ASN A 25 -11.85 -3.75 8.76
N LEU A 26 -10.89 -2.84 8.89
CA LEU A 26 -10.98 -1.48 8.33
C LEU A 26 -10.72 -1.44 6.81
N VAL A 27 -10.10 -2.49 6.29
CA VAL A 27 -9.79 -2.65 4.87
C VAL A 27 -10.27 -3.99 4.36
N ALA A 28 -10.59 -4.08 3.06
CA ALA A 28 -11.01 -5.32 2.41
C ALA A 28 -9.84 -6.31 2.24
N GLY A 29 -8.58 -5.85 2.27
CA GLY A 29 -7.43 -6.72 2.18
C GLY A 29 -6.07 -6.08 2.45
N GLY A 30 -5.03 -6.93 2.51
CA GLY A 30 -3.66 -6.46 2.79
C GLY A 30 -3.02 -5.65 1.67
N GLY A 31 -3.53 -5.73 0.44
CA GLY A 31 -3.12 -4.85 -0.67
C GLY A 31 -3.60 -3.43 -0.46
N GLU A 32 -4.87 -3.28 -0.09
CA GLU A 32 -5.49 -1.99 0.23
C GLU A 32 -4.83 -1.33 1.44
N ALA A 33 -4.60 -2.06 2.55
CA ALA A 33 -3.86 -1.55 3.70
C ALA A 33 -2.53 -0.90 3.31
N LYS A 34 -1.79 -1.52 2.38
CA LYS A 34 -0.51 -0.97 1.92
C LYS A 34 -0.70 0.32 1.14
N VAL A 35 -1.73 0.42 0.31
CA VAL A 35 -2.03 1.61 -0.48
C VAL A 35 -2.42 2.75 0.46
N VAL A 36 -3.41 2.55 1.34
CA VAL A 36 -3.92 3.61 2.21
C VAL A 36 -2.86 4.17 3.17
N ILE A 37 -1.98 3.31 3.69
CA ILE A 37 -0.83 3.77 4.51
C ILE A 37 0.15 4.56 3.64
N SER A 38 0.44 4.11 2.41
CA SER A 38 1.37 4.83 1.52
C SER A 38 0.84 6.19 1.06
N GLU A 39 -0.49 6.32 0.99
CA GLU A 39 -1.18 7.56 0.63
C GLU A 39 -1.35 8.50 1.83
N GLY A 40 -1.05 8.05 3.05
CA GLY A 40 -1.09 8.87 4.26
C GLY A 40 -2.49 9.06 4.83
N TYR A 41 -3.40 8.10 4.63
CA TYR A 41 -4.74 8.13 5.21
C TYR A 41 -4.82 7.60 6.64
N VAL A 42 -3.72 7.10 7.17
CA VAL A 42 -3.65 6.47 8.50
C VAL A 42 -2.82 7.34 9.41
N LEU A 43 -3.35 7.64 10.60
CA LEU A 43 -2.61 8.31 11.65
C LEU A 43 -2.28 7.31 12.76
N LEU A 44 -1.09 7.44 13.31
CA LEU A 44 -0.62 6.72 14.49
C LEU A 44 -0.26 7.76 15.54
N ASN A 45 -0.94 7.73 16.68
CA ASN A 45 -0.77 8.69 17.78
C ASN A 45 -0.90 10.16 17.33
N GLY A 46 -1.82 10.42 16.39
CA GLY A 46 -2.08 11.76 15.84
C GLY A 46 -1.12 12.21 14.73
N GLU A 47 -0.14 11.38 14.33
CA GLU A 47 0.79 11.67 13.24
C GLU A 47 0.52 10.79 12.02
N VAL A 48 0.54 11.38 10.81
CA VAL A 48 0.38 10.62 9.57
C VAL A 48 1.56 9.66 9.38
N GLU A 49 1.26 8.37 9.25
CA GLU A 49 2.27 7.33 9.09
C GLU A 49 2.26 6.74 7.68
N TYR A 50 3.44 6.64 7.07
CA TYR A 50 3.63 6.11 5.71
C TYR A 50 4.27 4.72 5.70
N GLN A 51 4.77 4.26 6.85
CA GLN A 51 5.46 2.98 6.98
C GLN A 51 4.48 1.82 7.17
N LYS A 52 4.24 1.09 6.08
CA LYS A 52 3.37 -0.11 6.04
C LYS A 52 3.68 -1.17 7.11
N ARG A 53 4.96 -1.32 7.46
CA ARG A 53 5.45 -2.26 8.47
C ARG A 53 5.92 -1.55 9.74
N LYS A 54 5.36 -0.38 10.03
CA LYS A 54 5.58 0.29 11.31
C LYS A 54 5.16 -0.67 12.42
N LYS A 55 6.02 -0.84 13.42
CA LYS A 55 5.71 -1.61 14.61
C LYS A 55 4.79 -0.77 15.49
N VAL A 56 3.69 -1.38 15.89
CA VAL A 56 2.68 -0.81 16.77
C VAL A 56 2.65 -1.64 18.05
N TYR A 57 2.49 -0.97 19.18
CA TYR A 57 2.60 -1.53 20.51
C TYR A 57 1.30 -1.33 21.30
N ASP A 58 1.26 -1.93 22.49
CA ASP A 58 0.20 -1.68 23.45
C ASP A 58 -0.04 -0.18 23.70
N ASN A 59 -1.30 0.20 23.89
CA ASN A 59 -1.80 1.57 24.06
C ASN A 59 -1.56 2.55 22.90
N ASP A 60 -1.00 2.12 21.76
CA ASP A 60 -0.96 2.96 20.57
C ASP A 60 -2.38 3.21 20.03
N ILE A 61 -2.60 4.42 19.50
CA ILE A 61 -3.87 4.87 18.93
C ILE A 61 -3.72 4.96 17.42
N VAL A 62 -4.60 4.26 16.68
CA VAL A 62 -4.63 4.28 15.21
C VAL A 62 -5.91 4.90 14.73
N GLU A 63 -5.82 5.91 13.87
CA GLU A 63 -6.96 6.56 13.26
C GLU A 63 -6.99 6.29 11.77
N PHE A 64 -8.16 5.88 11.27
CA PHE A 64 -8.38 5.66 9.85
C PHE A 64 -9.86 5.82 9.52
N ASN A 65 -10.17 6.54 8.43
CA ASN A 65 -11.54 6.72 7.93
C ASN A 65 -12.55 7.27 8.98
N GLY A 66 -12.08 8.07 9.95
CA GLY A 66 -12.91 8.61 11.03
C GLY A 66 -13.18 7.63 12.18
N GLU A 67 -12.58 6.44 12.16
CA GLU A 67 -12.57 5.48 13.26
C GLU A 67 -11.25 5.57 14.02
N THR A 68 -11.33 5.56 15.35
CA THR A 68 -10.17 5.62 16.25
C THR A 68 -10.08 4.31 17.02
N LEU A 69 -8.94 3.66 16.91
CA LEU A 69 -8.66 2.36 17.51
C LEU A 69 -7.64 2.51 18.64
N GLN A 70 -7.85 1.83 19.76
CA GLN A 70 -6.85 1.68 20.80
C GLN A 70 -6.40 0.22 20.88
N ILE A 71 -5.10 0.01 20.97
CA ILE A 71 -4.51 -1.32 21.03
C ILE A 71 -4.36 -1.74 22.48
N ILE A 72 -4.84 -2.93 22.79
CA ILE A 72 -4.74 -3.54 24.12
C ILE A 72 -4.08 -4.90 23.93
N VAL A 73 -2.93 -5.11 24.54
CA VAL A 73 -2.21 -6.39 24.48
C VAL A 73 -2.47 -7.15 25.78
N ASN A 74 -2.97 -8.38 25.64
CA ASN A 74 -3.12 -9.27 26.78
C ASN A 74 -1.74 -9.86 27.13
N GLU A 75 -1.10 -9.39 28.21
CA GLU A 75 0.29 -9.71 28.61
C GLU A 75 0.57 -11.19 28.92
N ASN A 76 -0.41 -12.09 28.80
CA ASN A 76 -0.34 -13.46 29.32
C ASN A 76 0.33 -14.48 28.36
N LEU A 77 1.13 -14.02 27.40
CA LEU A 77 1.75 -14.89 26.39
C LEU A 77 3.25 -14.64 26.29
N GLU A 78 3.99 -15.38 27.11
CA GLU A 78 5.44 -15.48 26.99
C GLU A 78 5.84 -16.18 25.69
N ASN A 79 6.83 -15.59 25.05
CA ASN A 79 7.41 -15.89 23.75
C ASN A 79 7.78 -17.37 23.50
N GLU A 80 7.11 -18.01 22.53
CA GLU A 80 7.71 -19.09 21.73
C GLU A 80 7.65 -18.72 20.24
N PHE A 81 8.41 -17.71 19.83
CA PHE A 81 8.75 -17.54 18.42
C PHE A 81 9.70 -18.67 18.02
N ASN A 82 9.09 -19.77 17.55
CA ASN A 82 9.74 -20.85 16.83
C ASN A 82 10.51 -20.26 15.63
N ALA A 83 11.81 -20.11 15.82
CA ALA A 83 12.78 -20.05 14.76
C ALA A 83 12.91 -21.45 14.15
N ASP A 84 11.95 -21.88 13.32
CA ASP A 84 12.17 -22.94 12.32
C ASP A 84 10.92 -23.13 11.43
N LYS A 85 11.03 -22.66 10.17
CA LYS A 85 10.72 -23.41 8.93
C LYS A 85 10.84 -22.49 7.72
N ILE A 86 12.08 -22.31 7.29
CA ILE A 86 12.42 -22.01 5.90
C ILE A 86 12.49 -23.35 5.18
N GLU A 87 11.42 -23.74 4.51
CA GLU A 87 11.52 -24.71 3.41
C GLU A 87 10.75 -24.14 2.21
N LYS A 88 11.53 -23.70 1.22
CA LYS A 88 11.10 -23.60 -0.18
C LYS A 88 10.55 -24.95 -0.62
N PRO A 89 9.60 -24.95 -1.56
CA PRO A 89 9.96 -25.46 -2.88
C PRO A 89 9.63 -24.46 -3.99
N THR A 90 10.69 -23.98 -4.63
CA THR A 90 10.70 -23.62 -6.05
C THR A 90 10.82 -24.92 -6.87
N GLU A 91 9.85 -25.19 -7.75
CA GLU A 91 10.08 -25.66 -9.15
C GLU A 91 8.71 -25.74 -9.88
N THR A 92 8.34 -24.77 -10.73
CA THR A 92 8.55 -24.70 -12.20
C THR A 92 8.19 -25.97 -12.99
N LYS A 93 7.10 -25.95 -13.78
CA LYS A 93 7.13 -25.88 -15.26
C LYS A 93 5.74 -25.96 -15.94
N SER A 94 5.58 -25.02 -16.88
CA SER A 94 4.91 -25.11 -18.19
C SER A 94 3.46 -25.56 -18.31
N MET A 95 2.61 -24.63 -18.79
CA MET A 95 2.11 -24.73 -20.17
C MET A 95 1.79 -23.33 -20.71
N ALA A 96 2.50 -22.97 -21.77
CA ALA A 96 2.24 -21.81 -22.60
C ALA A 96 1.19 -22.19 -23.66
N SER A 97 0.18 -21.35 -23.85
CA SER A 97 -0.57 -21.24 -25.11
C SER A 97 -0.43 -19.82 -25.63
N PHE A 98 0.49 -19.68 -26.59
CA PHE A 98 0.50 -18.70 -27.69
C PHE A 98 -0.88 -18.68 -28.38
N ALA A 99 -1.46 -17.59 -28.92
CA ALA A 99 -0.93 -16.37 -29.55
C ALA A 99 -2.03 -15.28 -29.71
N PRO A 100 -1.67 -14.01 -29.98
CA PRO A 100 -2.54 -13.04 -30.67
C PRO A 100 -2.08 -12.83 -32.13
N LYS A 101 -3.03 -12.71 -33.08
CA LYS A 101 -2.81 -12.30 -34.48
C LYS A 101 -3.95 -11.32 -34.85
N GLN A 102 -3.67 -10.01 -34.78
CA GLN A 102 -3.60 -9.04 -35.90
C GLN A 102 -4.84 -8.94 -36.80
N GLU A 103 -5.47 -7.74 -36.84
CA GLU A 103 -5.82 -7.07 -38.10
C GLU A 103 -5.98 -5.54 -37.92
N GLN A 104 -5.33 -4.78 -38.81
CA GLN A 104 -5.40 -3.32 -38.94
C GLN A 104 -6.53 -2.95 -39.93
N MET A 105 -7.20 -1.79 -39.78
CA MET A 105 -7.68 -0.97 -40.92
C MET A 105 -8.01 0.50 -40.53
N VAL A 106 -7.14 1.41 -41.02
CA VAL A 106 -7.34 2.77 -41.58
C VAL A 106 -8.40 3.77 -41.08
N LYS A 107 -7.95 5.01 -40.80
CA LYS A 107 -8.63 6.28 -41.18
C LYS A 107 -7.62 7.37 -41.65
N PRO A 108 -8.01 8.29 -42.57
CA PRO A 108 -7.08 9.05 -43.43
C PRO A 108 -6.70 10.45 -42.93
N VAL A 109 -5.75 11.05 -43.66
CA VAL A 109 -4.99 12.30 -43.43
C VAL A 109 -5.73 13.57 -43.92
N LYS A 110 -5.63 14.71 -43.20
CA LYS A 110 -5.07 16.03 -43.63
C LYS A 110 -5.73 17.27 -42.98
N LYS A 111 -4.85 18.09 -42.37
CA LYS A 111 -4.74 19.57 -42.31
C LYS A 111 -5.99 20.44 -42.05
N SER A 112 -5.90 21.34 -41.05
CA SER A 112 -5.74 22.81 -41.24
C SER A 112 -5.76 23.60 -39.91
N ALA A 113 -4.97 24.70 -39.88
CA ALA A 113 -5.07 25.95 -39.10
C ALA A 113 -5.06 25.89 -37.54
N VAL A 114 -4.00 26.31 -36.82
CA VAL A 114 -3.61 27.71 -36.43
C VAL A 114 -4.68 28.30 -35.49
N ILE A 115 -4.44 28.62 -34.20
CA ILE A 115 -3.88 29.91 -33.68
C ILE A 115 -3.79 29.82 -32.12
N SER A 116 -2.62 30.18 -31.55
CA SER A 116 -2.22 30.87 -30.28
C SER A 116 -3.13 30.89 -29.01
N ASN A 117 -2.70 31.20 -27.78
CA ASN A 117 -1.44 31.48 -27.04
C ASN A 117 -1.88 31.54 -25.56
N ASP A 118 -0.94 31.24 -24.65
CA ASP A 118 -0.67 31.84 -23.31
C ASP A 118 -0.16 30.74 -22.36
N GLU A 119 1.14 30.73 -22.05
CA GLU A 119 1.69 31.32 -20.81
C GLU A 119 1.61 30.25 -19.68
N SER A 120 2.65 29.75 -19.02
CA SER A 120 4.04 30.15 -18.81
C SER A 120 4.78 28.98 -18.11
N THR A 121 6.11 28.90 -18.29
CA THR A 121 7.11 28.29 -17.37
C THR A 121 7.12 26.75 -17.20
N ALA A 122 8.21 26.00 -17.06
CA ALA A 122 9.65 26.22 -17.24
C ALA A 122 10.37 24.84 -17.25
N LYS A 123 11.49 24.78 -17.99
CA LYS A 123 12.68 23.92 -17.82
C LYS A 123 12.60 22.39 -18.03
N LYS A 124 12.94 22.09 -19.29
CA LYS A 124 13.40 20.87 -19.96
C LYS A 124 14.70 20.30 -19.37
N GLY A 125 14.66 19.11 -18.78
CA GLY A 125 15.84 18.26 -18.52
C GLY A 125 16.09 17.28 -19.67
N LYS A 126 17.12 17.53 -20.49
CA LYS A 126 17.53 16.65 -21.61
C LYS A 126 18.15 15.35 -21.07
N ARG A 127 17.56 14.18 -21.34
CA ARG A 127 18.26 12.90 -21.25
C ARG A 127 18.87 12.58 -22.61
N LYS A 128 20.20 12.40 -22.66
CA LYS A 128 20.90 11.90 -23.86
C LYS A 128 20.80 10.37 -23.90
N PRO A 129 20.63 9.75 -25.09
CA PRO A 129 20.64 8.30 -25.22
C PRO A 129 22.07 7.77 -25.15
N ILE A 130 22.24 6.61 -24.51
CA ILE A 130 23.49 5.85 -24.51
C ILE A 130 23.46 5.01 -25.79
N SER A 131 24.44 5.19 -26.67
CA SER A 131 24.68 4.27 -27.78
C SER A 131 25.49 3.07 -27.29
N PHE A 132 25.10 1.90 -27.79
CA PHE A 132 25.72 0.59 -27.62
C PHE A 132 27.23 0.56 -27.91
#